data_AF-A0A354B9J2-F1
#
_entry.id   AF-A0A354B9J2-F1
#
_cell.length_a   1.000
_cell.length_b   1.000
_cell.length_c   1.000
_cell.angle_alpha   90.00
_cell.angle_beta   90.00
_cell.angle_gamma   90.00
#
_symmetry.space_group_name_H-M   'P 1'
#
loop_
_entity.id
_entity.type
_entity.pdbx_description
1 polymer ?
#
loop_
_entity_poly.entity_id
_entity_poly.type
_entity_poly.pdbx_seq_one_letter_code
_entity_poly.pdbx_strand_id
1 'polypeptide(L)'
;MTVRIDVTAPDDPRGASVVANARLVGVDGLTTCRVTRVHHIDGALSAEELDRLCREVLIDPVVDEAVIDGVTPAQGRVVEVALMPGATDPDARELERAAANLGLPEIRVVTARRYDLIGDLSDTDVATLTRRLLANDTIEISTEGELPAEFAGAASADVRVDDVPLAELSDDDLLRLSKDRVLSLDLTEMQAIQAHFAGEGRPPTDAELETLAQTWSEHCVHKTFRARINLTHTSSDGEVTVSFHDGLLPALREVTEALDPPWLRSAFVDDAGIVAFDDHHDVAFKVETHNHPSALEPFGGANTGVGGVVRDVIGVSARPIACTDVLCFGPADLPDDELPTGVLHPRRIRDGVVAGIGDYGNKLGLPTVNGSVLYDPGYVGNPLVYCGALGILPHGSHPTEPQVGDRIISLGGRVGRDGIHGATFSSAGMDASTVDHVGSAVQIGDPITEKGLIEVIERARDARLYNAITDCGAGGFSSSVGEMGEDLGVEVDLSVVPLKYPGLQPWEIW
;
A
#
# COMPACT_ATOMS: atom_id res chain seq x y z
N MET A 1 -1.52 -28.97 -16.42
CA MET A 1 -0.32 -28.88 -17.31
C MET A 1 -0.12 -27.40 -17.48
N THR A 2 1.06 -26.89 -17.14
CA THR A 2 1.31 -25.45 -17.24
C THR A 2 1.57 -25.09 -18.69
N VAL A 3 0.84 -24.11 -19.21
CA VAL A 3 1.01 -23.54 -20.55
C VAL A 3 1.56 -22.13 -20.40
N ARG A 4 2.56 -21.79 -21.21
CA ARG A 4 3.09 -20.42 -21.32
C ARG A 4 2.46 -19.72 -22.52
N ILE A 5 2.04 -18.48 -22.33
CA ILE A 5 1.56 -17.59 -23.39
C ILE A 5 2.39 -16.30 -23.33
N ASP A 6 3.14 -16.04 -24.40
CA ASP A 6 3.83 -14.77 -24.59
C ASP A 6 2.95 -13.85 -25.43
N VAL A 7 2.70 -12.64 -24.95
CA VAL A 7 1.94 -11.60 -25.67
C VAL A 7 2.83 -10.40 -25.92
N THR A 8 2.98 -10.03 -27.19
CA THR A 8 3.90 -8.99 -27.65
C THR A 8 3.16 -7.98 -28.50
N ALA A 9 3.39 -6.69 -28.28
CA ALA A 9 2.97 -5.64 -29.20
C ALA A 9 4.17 -5.20 -30.05
N PRO A 10 4.12 -5.26 -31.40
CA PRO A 10 5.25 -4.87 -32.25
C PRO A 10 5.71 -3.41 -32.05
N ASP A 11 4.78 -2.50 -31.79
CA ASP A 11 5.02 -1.06 -31.57
C ASP A 11 4.72 -0.66 -30.11
N ASP A 12 5.29 -1.39 -29.15
CA ASP A 12 5.02 -1.16 -27.73
C ASP A 12 5.69 0.14 -27.19
N PRO A 13 4.91 1.16 -26.77
CA PRO A 13 5.46 2.39 -26.21
C PRO A 13 6.27 2.18 -24.92
N ARG A 14 6.03 1.07 -24.20
CA ARG A 14 6.82 0.71 -23.01
C ARG A 14 8.28 0.46 -23.37
N GLY A 15 8.52 -0.20 -24.51
CA GLY A 15 9.86 -0.43 -25.03
C GLY A 15 10.61 0.88 -25.32
N ALA A 16 9.93 1.84 -25.95
CA ALA A 16 10.48 3.17 -26.20
C ALA A 16 10.79 3.95 -24.90
N SER A 17 9.94 3.81 -23.88
CA SER A 17 10.17 4.40 -22.56
C SER A 17 11.44 3.84 -21.89
N VAL A 18 11.64 2.52 -21.93
CA VAL A 18 12.86 1.87 -21.41
C VAL A 18 14.10 2.43 -22.12
N VAL A 19 14.07 2.55 -23.45
CA VAL A 19 15.18 3.12 -24.23
C VAL A 19 15.46 4.58 -23.86
N ALA A 20 14.41 5.40 -23.70
CA ALA A 20 14.57 6.80 -23.32
C ALA A 20 15.21 6.94 -21.92
N ASN A 21 14.81 6.09 -20.99
CA ASN A 21 15.30 6.10 -19.61
C ASN A 21 16.67 5.43 -19.43
N ALA A 22 17.08 4.53 -20.32
CA ALA A 22 18.40 3.88 -20.28
C ALA A 22 19.55 4.89 -20.25
N ARG A 23 19.44 5.96 -21.05
CA ARG A 23 20.45 7.04 -21.08
C ARG A 23 20.55 7.78 -19.75
N LEU A 24 19.43 7.91 -19.03
CA LEU A 24 19.39 8.57 -17.74
C LEU A 24 20.08 7.76 -16.63
N VAL A 25 20.24 6.45 -16.84
CA VAL A 25 20.99 5.58 -15.93
C VAL A 25 22.41 5.27 -16.44
N GLY A 26 22.89 6.06 -17.41
CA GLY A 26 24.24 5.96 -17.97
C GLY A 26 24.43 4.85 -19.00
N VAL A 27 23.35 4.31 -19.57
CA VAL A 27 23.39 3.23 -20.57
C VAL A 27 22.99 3.77 -21.94
N ASP A 28 23.98 4.15 -22.75
CA ASP A 28 23.76 4.69 -24.10
C ASP A 28 23.66 3.61 -25.19
N GLY A 29 24.14 2.40 -24.90
CA GLY A 29 24.23 1.29 -25.85
C GLY A 29 22.89 0.66 -26.22
N LEU A 30 21.82 0.92 -25.45
CA LEU A 30 20.49 0.39 -25.70
C LEU A 30 19.80 1.16 -26.84
N THR A 31 19.48 0.46 -27.93
CA THR A 31 18.89 1.07 -29.12
C THR A 31 17.40 0.75 -29.27
N THR A 32 16.99 -0.44 -28.85
CA THR A 32 15.60 -0.90 -28.90
C THR A 32 15.35 -1.83 -27.73
N CYS A 33 14.15 -1.76 -27.17
CA CYS A 33 13.68 -2.70 -26.17
C CYS A 33 12.31 -3.20 -26.62
N ARG A 34 12.11 -4.51 -26.66
CA ARG A 34 10.79 -5.11 -26.87
C ARG A 34 10.30 -5.69 -25.56
N VAL A 35 9.09 -5.31 -25.17
CA VAL A 35 8.44 -5.78 -23.94
C VAL A 35 7.42 -6.85 -24.32
N THR A 36 7.45 -7.96 -23.60
CA THR A 36 6.51 -9.08 -23.77
C THR A 36 5.85 -9.36 -22.43
N ARG A 37 4.52 -9.44 -22.42
CA ARG A 37 3.75 -9.92 -21.27
C ARG A 37 3.77 -11.45 -21.30
N VAL A 38 4.17 -12.06 -20.20
CA VAL A 38 4.28 -13.51 -20.07
C VAL A 38 3.21 -13.97 -19.11
N HIS A 39 2.42 -14.96 -19.52
CA HIS A 39 1.39 -15.57 -18.70
C HIS A 39 1.64 -17.07 -18.60
N HIS A 40 1.82 -17.56 -17.39
CA HIS A 40 1.87 -18.98 -17.09
C HIS A 40 0.53 -19.42 -16.53
N ILE A 41 -0.14 -20.34 -17.23
CA ILE A 41 -1.48 -20.80 -16.89
C ILE A 41 -1.41 -22.26 -16.50
N ASP A 42 -1.76 -22.57 -15.26
CA ASP A 42 -1.96 -23.95 -14.80
C ASP A 42 -3.46 -24.26 -14.72
N GLY A 43 -3.90 -25.22 -15.53
CA GLY A 43 -5.29 -25.64 -15.59
C GLY A 43 -5.50 -26.73 -16.64
N ALA A 44 -6.72 -27.24 -16.73
CA ALA A 44 -7.12 -28.24 -17.72
C ALA A 44 -7.87 -27.58 -18.89
N LEU A 45 -7.23 -26.62 -19.56
CA LEU A 45 -7.77 -25.98 -20.75
C LEU A 45 -7.42 -26.76 -22.02
N SER A 46 -8.39 -26.92 -22.91
CA SER A 46 -8.17 -27.38 -24.29
C SER A 46 -7.52 -26.30 -25.15
N ALA A 47 -7.00 -26.69 -26.32
CA ALA A 47 -6.42 -25.74 -27.28
C ALA A 47 -7.43 -24.67 -27.75
N GLU A 48 -8.72 -25.04 -27.89
CA GLU A 48 -9.79 -24.11 -28.27
C GLU A 48 -10.10 -23.12 -27.14
N GLU A 49 -10.07 -23.57 -25.89
CA GLU A 49 -10.26 -22.71 -24.72
C GLU A 49 -9.08 -21.76 -24.51
N LEU A 50 -7.84 -22.21 -24.76
CA LEU A 50 -6.65 -21.36 -24.73
C LEU A 50 -6.68 -20.29 -25.83
N ASP A 51 -7.03 -20.66 -27.06
CA ASP A 51 -7.20 -19.72 -28.17
C ASP A 51 -8.28 -18.67 -27.85
N ARG A 52 -9.39 -19.12 -27.27
CA ARG A 52 -10.49 -18.24 -26.86
C ARG A 52 -10.07 -17.28 -25.76
N LEU A 53 -9.44 -17.78 -24.69
CA LEU A 53 -8.92 -16.95 -23.59
C LEU A 53 -7.93 -15.92 -24.12
N CYS A 54 -7.05 -16.33 -25.03
CA CYS A 54 -6.08 -15.45 -25.65
C CYS A 54 -6.78 -14.32 -26.42
N ARG A 55 -7.65 -14.66 -27.37
CA ARG A 55 -8.35 -13.71 -28.26
C ARG A 55 -9.33 -12.78 -27.55
N GLU A 56 -10.04 -13.27 -26.53
CA GLU A 56 -11.10 -12.49 -25.87
C GLU A 56 -10.59 -11.67 -24.68
N VAL A 57 -9.41 -12.00 -24.12
CA VAL A 57 -8.92 -11.37 -22.87
C VAL A 57 -7.47 -10.90 -22.96
N LEU A 58 -6.55 -11.73 -23.43
CA LEU A 58 -5.11 -11.43 -23.31
C LEU A 58 -4.59 -10.48 -24.37
N ILE A 59 -5.10 -10.56 -25.59
CA ILE A 59 -4.64 -9.76 -26.72
C ILE A 59 -5.67 -8.72 -27.13
N ASP A 60 -5.19 -7.52 -27.45
CA ASP A 60 -5.90 -6.65 -28.37
C ASP A 60 -5.66 -7.17 -29.81
N PRO A 61 -6.71 -7.58 -30.54
CA PRO A 61 -6.56 -8.22 -31.85
C PRO A 61 -5.99 -7.30 -32.94
N VAL A 62 -5.83 -6.01 -32.66
CA VAL A 62 -5.27 -5.02 -33.60
C VAL A 62 -3.78 -4.81 -33.37
N VAL A 63 -3.32 -4.82 -32.11
CA VAL A 63 -1.95 -4.39 -31.76
C VAL A 63 -1.09 -5.48 -31.14
N ASP A 64 -1.69 -6.57 -30.63
CA ASP A 64 -0.97 -7.65 -29.97
C ASP A 64 -0.86 -8.89 -30.87
N GLU A 65 0.26 -9.59 -30.71
CA GLU A 65 0.51 -10.94 -31.20
C GLU A 65 0.73 -11.88 -30.01
N ALA A 66 0.33 -13.14 -30.12
CA ALA A 66 0.54 -14.14 -29.07
C ALA A 66 1.19 -15.43 -29.58
N VAL A 67 2.07 -15.98 -28.74
CA VAL A 67 2.65 -17.31 -28.89
C VAL A 67 2.11 -18.19 -27.76
N ILE A 68 1.25 -19.15 -28.11
CA ILE A 68 0.66 -20.10 -27.16
C ILE A 68 1.52 -21.37 -27.10
N ASP A 69 1.76 -21.87 -25.90
CA ASP A 69 2.58 -23.06 -25.63
C ASP A 69 3.99 -22.93 -26.21
N GLY A 70 4.57 -21.74 -26.03
CA GLY A 70 5.87 -21.41 -26.58
C GLY A 70 6.41 -20.10 -26.04
N VAL A 71 7.57 -19.74 -26.56
CA VAL A 71 8.32 -18.55 -26.16
C VAL A 71 8.57 -17.70 -27.39
N THR A 72 8.33 -16.39 -27.29
CA THR A 72 8.61 -15.46 -28.39
C THR A 72 10.12 -15.48 -28.71
N PRO A 73 10.54 -15.62 -29.98
CA PRO A 73 11.96 -15.71 -30.33
C PRO A 73 12.75 -14.49 -29.84
N ALA A 74 13.84 -14.72 -29.10
CA ALA A 74 14.66 -13.67 -28.51
C ALA A 74 15.31 -12.74 -29.53
N GLN A 75 15.30 -11.44 -29.21
CA GLN A 75 16.04 -10.41 -29.90
C GLN A 75 17.01 -9.73 -28.92
N GLY A 76 18.30 -9.99 -29.06
CA GLY A 76 19.33 -9.43 -28.17
C GLY A 76 19.43 -10.17 -26.82
N ARG A 77 19.73 -9.42 -25.75
CA ARG A 77 19.84 -9.94 -24.37
C ARG A 77 18.43 -10.00 -23.76
N VAL A 78 18.10 -11.08 -23.05
CA VAL A 78 16.75 -11.26 -22.48
C VAL A 78 16.81 -11.14 -20.96
N VAL A 79 15.93 -10.33 -20.39
CA VAL A 79 15.70 -10.25 -18.94
C VAL A 79 14.23 -10.52 -18.67
N GLU A 80 13.93 -11.49 -17.83
CA GLU A 80 12.58 -11.71 -17.30
C GLU A 80 12.48 -11.20 -15.87
N VAL A 81 11.34 -10.59 -15.57
CA VAL A 81 11.00 -9.98 -14.29
C VAL A 81 9.62 -10.49 -13.90
N ALA A 82 9.51 -11.08 -12.72
CA ALA A 82 8.25 -11.58 -12.16
C ALA A 82 8.08 -11.10 -10.73
N LEU A 83 6.84 -11.11 -10.24
CA LEU A 83 6.58 -10.84 -8.82
C LEU A 83 7.20 -11.94 -7.95
N MET A 84 7.68 -11.57 -6.77
CA MET A 84 8.18 -12.54 -5.79
C MET A 84 7.10 -13.55 -5.42
N PRO A 85 7.44 -14.82 -5.15
CA PRO A 85 6.48 -15.81 -4.67
C PRO A 85 5.70 -15.31 -3.44
N GLY A 86 4.38 -15.28 -3.54
CA GLY A 86 3.49 -14.79 -2.49
C GLY A 86 3.10 -13.31 -2.61
N ALA A 87 3.79 -12.51 -3.43
CA ALA A 87 3.33 -11.15 -3.71
C ALA A 87 1.95 -11.18 -4.41
N THR A 88 1.19 -10.11 -4.21
CA THR A 88 -0.10 -9.96 -4.89
C THR A 88 0.14 -9.74 -6.38
N ASP A 89 -0.44 -10.60 -7.22
CA ASP A 89 -0.47 -10.44 -8.67
C ASP A 89 -1.90 -10.08 -9.12
N PRO A 90 -2.24 -8.77 -9.21
CA PRO A 90 -3.56 -8.34 -9.63
C PRO A 90 -3.90 -8.83 -11.04
N ASP A 91 -2.94 -8.80 -11.97
CA ASP A 91 -3.14 -9.18 -13.36
C ASP A 91 -3.48 -10.67 -13.49
N ALA A 92 -2.78 -11.53 -12.74
CA ALA A 92 -3.09 -12.95 -12.65
C ALA A 92 -4.52 -13.18 -12.15
N ARG A 93 -4.89 -12.55 -11.04
CA ARG A 93 -6.21 -12.73 -10.44
C ARG A 93 -7.33 -12.22 -11.33
N GLU A 94 -7.11 -11.11 -12.03
CA GLU A 94 -8.06 -10.57 -12.99
C GLU A 94 -8.20 -11.47 -14.22
N LEU A 95 -7.12 -12.11 -14.66
CA LEU A 95 -7.18 -13.12 -15.72
C LEU A 95 -7.96 -14.38 -15.28
N GLU A 96 -7.74 -14.86 -14.05
CA GLU A 96 -8.51 -15.97 -13.46
C GLU A 96 -10.01 -15.63 -13.40
N ARG A 97 -10.34 -14.41 -12.94
CA ARG A 97 -11.72 -13.91 -12.90
C ARG A 97 -12.33 -13.82 -14.29
N ALA A 98 -11.59 -13.31 -15.27
CA ALA A 98 -12.03 -13.22 -16.66
C ALA A 98 -12.28 -14.61 -17.26
N ALA A 99 -11.38 -15.58 -17.03
CA ALA A 99 -11.55 -16.96 -17.48
C ALA A 99 -12.81 -17.60 -16.89
N ALA A 100 -13.06 -17.41 -15.59
CA ALA A 100 -14.29 -17.88 -14.93
C ALA A 100 -15.56 -17.25 -15.55
N ASN A 101 -15.53 -15.95 -15.85
CA ASN A 101 -16.65 -15.25 -16.52
C ASN A 101 -16.90 -15.74 -17.96
N LEU A 102 -15.87 -16.24 -18.64
CA LEU A 102 -16.00 -16.89 -19.95
C LEU A 102 -16.56 -18.32 -19.87
N GLY A 103 -16.77 -18.84 -18.67
CA GLY A 103 -17.22 -20.21 -18.41
C GLY A 103 -16.13 -21.27 -18.61
N LEU A 104 -14.85 -20.87 -18.53
CA LEU A 104 -13.72 -21.79 -18.65
C LEU A 104 -13.50 -22.57 -17.34
N PRO A 105 -12.84 -23.74 -17.41
CA PRO A 105 -12.34 -24.44 -16.21
C PRO A 105 -11.52 -23.53 -15.30
N GLU A 106 -11.52 -23.83 -14.00
CA GLU A 106 -10.68 -23.13 -13.03
C GLU A 106 -9.20 -23.24 -13.43
N ILE A 107 -8.52 -22.09 -13.39
CA ILE A 107 -7.11 -21.95 -13.72
C ILE A 107 -6.40 -21.20 -12.60
N ARG A 108 -5.08 -21.38 -12.55
CA ARG A 108 -4.16 -20.52 -11.79
C ARG A 108 -3.24 -19.81 -12.75
N VAL A 109 -2.94 -18.55 -12.46
CA VAL A 109 -2.11 -17.70 -13.32
C VAL A 109 -0.92 -17.16 -12.55
N VAL A 110 0.24 -17.09 -13.21
CA VAL A 110 1.40 -16.30 -12.78
C VAL A 110 1.81 -15.42 -13.94
N THR A 111 2.02 -14.13 -13.69
CA THR A 111 2.48 -13.19 -14.71
C THR A 111 3.95 -12.85 -14.57
N ALA A 112 4.57 -12.52 -15.70
CA ALA A 112 5.91 -11.96 -15.77
C ALA A 112 6.01 -10.97 -16.94
N ARG A 113 7.07 -10.17 -16.93
CA ARG A 113 7.44 -9.28 -18.02
C ARG A 113 8.80 -9.70 -18.55
N ARG A 114 8.90 -9.77 -19.86
CA ARG A 114 10.14 -10.08 -20.55
C ARG A 114 10.60 -8.86 -21.35
N TYR A 115 11.89 -8.55 -21.22
CA TYR A 115 12.56 -7.46 -21.92
C TYR A 115 13.63 -8.04 -22.84
N ASP A 116 13.43 -7.83 -24.14
CA ASP A 116 14.41 -8.12 -25.18
C ASP A 116 15.20 -6.83 -25.45
N LEU A 117 16.44 -6.77 -24.94
CA LEU A 117 17.32 -5.62 -24.95
C LEU A 117 18.27 -5.70 -26.17
N ILE A 118 18.10 -4.76 -27.10
CA ILE A 118 18.80 -4.75 -28.39
C ILE A 118 19.75 -3.55 -28.43
N GLY A 119 21.04 -3.84 -28.59
CA GLY A 119 22.08 -2.82 -28.59
C GLY A 119 23.47 -3.39 -28.33
N ASP A 120 24.46 -2.51 -28.25
CA ASP A 120 25.81 -2.86 -27.79
C ASP A 120 25.86 -2.71 -26.27
N LEU A 121 25.56 -3.81 -25.57
CA LEU A 121 25.38 -3.84 -24.12
C LEU A 121 26.39 -4.78 -23.47
N SER A 122 27.15 -4.26 -22.52
CA SER A 122 27.98 -5.05 -21.62
C SER A 122 27.13 -5.72 -20.52
N ASP A 123 27.69 -6.68 -19.81
CA ASP A 123 27.04 -7.29 -18.64
C ASP A 123 26.73 -6.24 -17.55
N THR A 124 27.59 -5.24 -17.41
CA THR A 124 27.39 -4.11 -16.50
C THR A 124 26.19 -3.26 -16.91
N ASP A 125 25.98 -3.06 -18.22
CA ASP A 125 24.83 -2.31 -18.73
C ASP A 125 23.54 -3.07 -18.45
N VAL A 126 23.49 -4.37 -18.75
CA VAL A 126 22.30 -5.21 -18.47
C VAL A 126 21.98 -5.24 -16.98
N ALA A 127 22.98 -5.40 -16.11
CA ALA A 127 22.79 -5.35 -14.66
C ALA A 127 22.26 -3.98 -14.19
N THR A 128 22.79 -2.90 -14.77
CA THR A 128 22.35 -1.52 -14.46
C THR A 128 20.91 -1.28 -14.91
N LEU A 129 20.55 -1.68 -16.13
CA LEU A 129 19.18 -1.59 -16.64
C LEU A 129 18.23 -2.40 -15.77
N THR A 130 18.59 -3.65 -15.46
CA THR A 130 17.75 -4.55 -14.66
C THR A 130 17.43 -3.93 -13.30
N ARG A 131 18.46 -3.55 -12.54
CA ARG A 131 18.31 -3.01 -11.19
C ARG A 131 17.72 -1.59 -11.15
N ARG A 132 18.01 -0.74 -12.14
CA ARG A 132 17.61 0.67 -12.09
C ARG A 132 16.33 0.98 -12.85
N LEU A 133 15.91 0.15 -13.80
CA LEU A 133 14.78 0.42 -14.69
C LEU A 133 13.78 -0.73 -14.87
N LEU A 134 14.23 -1.98 -14.94
CA LEU A 134 13.35 -3.09 -15.37
C LEU A 134 12.67 -3.82 -14.21
N ALA A 135 13.37 -3.96 -13.09
CA ALA A 135 12.90 -4.68 -11.93
C ALA A 135 12.82 -3.77 -10.70
N ASN A 136 11.83 -4.04 -9.88
CA ASN A 136 11.73 -3.52 -8.53
C ASN A 136 12.11 -4.62 -7.53
N ASP A 137 13.37 -4.62 -7.12
CA ASP A 137 13.94 -5.63 -6.21
C ASP A 137 13.21 -5.72 -4.84
N THR A 138 12.30 -4.79 -4.54
CA THR A 138 11.45 -4.81 -3.34
C THR A 138 10.35 -5.87 -3.42
N ILE A 139 9.79 -6.09 -4.61
CA ILE A 139 8.60 -6.94 -4.82
C ILE A 139 8.74 -7.91 -6.01
N GLU A 140 9.81 -7.80 -6.80
CA GLU A 140 10.05 -8.57 -8.01
C GLU A 140 11.38 -9.31 -7.94
N ILE A 141 11.42 -10.47 -8.61
CA ILE A 141 12.64 -11.19 -8.96
C ILE A 141 12.95 -10.96 -10.43
N SER A 142 14.23 -10.97 -10.77
CA SER A 142 14.67 -10.89 -12.16
C SER A 142 15.77 -11.90 -12.46
N THR A 143 15.83 -12.35 -13.71
CA THR A 143 16.91 -13.18 -14.22
C THR A 143 17.24 -12.83 -15.66
N GLU A 144 18.48 -13.10 -16.07
CA GLU A 144 18.82 -13.08 -17.49
C GLU A 144 18.42 -14.42 -18.11
N GLY A 145 17.49 -14.39 -19.06
CA GLY A 145 16.83 -15.58 -19.61
C GLY A 145 15.41 -15.77 -19.08
N GLU A 146 14.94 -17.02 -19.09
CA GLU A 146 13.57 -17.38 -18.73
C GLU A 146 13.43 -17.68 -17.23
N LEU A 147 12.39 -17.15 -16.59
CA LEU A 147 11.99 -17.48 -15.23
C LEU A 147 11.03 -18.68 -15.22
N PRO A 148 11.22 -19.66 -14.32
CA PRO A 148 10.24 -20.72 -14.12
C PRO A 148 8.97 -20.17 -13.44
N ALA A 149 7.81 -20.73 -13.81
CA ALA A 149 6.55 -20.41 -13.14
C ALA A 149 6.48 -21.06 -11.76
N GLU A 150 6.35 -20.24 -10.71
CA GLU A 150 6.08 -20.71 -9.35
C GLU A 150 4.65 -20.40 -8.93
N PHE A 151 3.81 -21.42 -8.88
CA PHE A 151 2.44 -21.30 -8.36
C PHE A 151 2.45 -21.51 -6.85
N ALA A 152 1.96 -20.53 -6.10
CA ALA A 152 1.79 -20.68 -4.65
C ALA A 152 0.93 -21.91 -4.32
N GLY A 153 1.30 -22.63 -3.25
CA GLY A 153 0.53 -23.75 -2.72
C GLY A 153 -0.79 -23.29 -2.10
N ALA A 154 -1.64 -24.25 -1.70
CA ALA A 154 -2.87 -23.95 -0.98
C ALA A 154 -2.56 -23.13 0.29
N ALA A 155 -3.19 -21.97 0.43
CA ALA A 155 -2.97 -21.10 1.58
C ALA A 155 -3.55 -21.73 2.84
N SER A 156 -2.68 -22.09 3.79
CA SER A 156 -3.04 -22.54 5.13
C SER A 156 -2.27 -21.70 6.14
N ALA A 157 -2.95 -21.17 7.17
CA ALA A 157 -2.29 -20.47 8.26
C ALA A 157 -1.28 -21.40 8.97
N ASP A 158 -0.19 -20.81 9.45
CA ASP A 158 0.55 -21.40 10.57
C ASP A 158 -0.29 -21.16 11.83
N VAL A 159 -0.47 -22.19 12.64
CA VAL A 159 -1.26 -22.11 13.89
C VAL A 159 -0.39 -21.79 15.10
N ARG A 160 0.91 -21.57 14.89
CA ARG A 160 1.86 -21.24 15.96
C ARG A 160 1.59 -19.84 16.51
N VAL A 161 1.38 -19.78 17.82
CA VAL A 161 1.35 -18.55 18.62
C VAL A 161 2.51 -18.63 19.59
N ASP A 162 3.38 -17.63 19.57
CA ASP A 162 4.56 -17.58 20.43
C ASP A 162 4.30 -16.72 21.68
N ASP A 163 4.61 -17.24 22.87
CA ASP A 163 4.66 -16.45 24.10
C ASP A 163 5.96 -15.61 24.13
N VAL A 164 5.87 -14.32 24.46
CA VAL A 164 7.01 -13.42 24.55
C VAL A 164 7.37 -13.16 26.02
N PRO A 165 8.42 -13.79 26.57
CA PRO A 165 8.72 -13.72 28.00
C PRO A 165 9.32 -12.36 28.38
N LEU A 166 8.49 -11.44 28.88
CA LEU A 166 8.94 -10.10 29.30
C LEU A 166 9.40 -10.03 30.77
N ALA A 167 8.86 -10.87 31.65
CA ALA A 167 8.92 -10.66 33.11
C ALA A 167 10.33 -10.53 33.72
N GLU A 168 11.33 -11.18 33.13
CA GLU A 168 12.72 -11.19 33.63
C GLU A 168 13.69 -10.38 32.76
N LEU A 169 13.20 -9.71 31.71
CA LEU A 169 14.05 -8.93 30.82
C LEU A 169 14.55 -7.67 31.54
N SER A 170 15.85 -7.40 31.39
CA SER A 170 16.45 -6.14 31.79
C SER A 170 16.02 -5.01 30.84
N ASP A 171 16.23 -3.75 31.25
CA ASP A 171 15.96 -2.58 30.39
C ASP A 171 16.68 -2.68 29.03
N ASP A 172 17.93 -3.16 29.01
CA ASP A 172 18.70 -3.36 27.78
C ASP A 172 18.10 -4.48 26.92
N ASP A 173 17.60 -5.55 27.53
CA ASP A 173 16.97 -6.65 26.81
C ASP A 173 15.58 -6.28 26.27
N LEU A 174 14.82 -5.43 26.97
CA LEU A 174 13.56 -4.87 26.50
C LEU A 174 13.78 -3.99 25.26
N LEU A 175 14.76 -3.10 25.30
CA LEU A 175 15.11 -2.26 24.15
C LEU A 175 15.62 -3.10 22.96
N ARG A 176 16.42 -4.14 23.24
CA ARG A 176 16.85 -5.07 22.19
C ARG A 176 15.67 -5.80 21.56
N LEU A 177 14.74 -6.30 22.36
CA LEU A 177 13.52 -6.95 21.86
C LEU A 177 12.70 -6.01 20.98
N SER A 178 12.47 -4.77 21.43
CA SER A 178 11.76 -3.74 20.66
C SER A 178 12.41 -3.49 19.30
N LYS A 179 13.75 -3.43 19.26
CA LYS A 179 14.50 -3.28 18.02
C LYS A 179 14.42 -4.50 17.11
N ASP A 180 14.67 -5.69 17.66
CA ASP A 180 14.76 -6.95 16.89
C ASP A 180 13.41 -7.32 16.26
N ARG A 181 12.30 -6.96 16.92
CA ARG A 181 10.93 -7.13 16.42
C ARG A 181 10.35 -5.91 15.71
N VAL A 182 11.08 -4.80 15.59
CA VAL A 182 10.60 -3.58 14.92
C VAL A 182 9.30 -3.04 15.56
N LEU A 183 9.20 -3.13 16.90
CA LEU A 183 8.04 -2.64 17.66
C LEU A 183 8.01 -1.11 17.74
N SER A 184 9.16 -0.45 17.57
CA SER A 184 9.32 1.01 17.71
C SER A 184 8.81 1.56 19.07
N LEU A 185 8.87 0.73 20.12
CA LEU A 185 8.51 1.09 21.48
C LEU A 185 9.72 1.56 22.26
N ASP A 186 9.56 2.64 23.04
CA ASP A 186 10.60 3.13 23.93
C ASP A 186 10.68 2.32 25.25
N LEU A 187 11.67 2.62 26.08
CA LEU A 187 11.86 1.90 27.35
C LEU A 187 10.66 2.03 28.29
N THR A 188 10.04 3.21 28.36
CA THR A 188 8.91 3.47 29.27
C THR A 188 7.71 2.65 28.83
N GLU A 189 7.47 2.57 27.53
CA GLU A 189 6.39 1.79 26.93
C GLU A 189 6.62 0.29 27.14
N MET A 190 7.84 -0.20 26.87
CA MET A 190 8.20 -1.60 27.11
C MET A 190 8.07 -1.98 28.60
N GLN A 191 8.47 -1.10 29.52
CA GLN A 191 8.29 -1.31 30.96
C GLN A 191 6.82 -1.32 31.37
N ALA A 192 5.97 -0.48 30.75
CA ALA A 192 4.54 -0.48 31.01
C ALA A 192 3.89 -1.81 30.56
N ILE A 193 4.25 -2.31 29.38
CA ILE A 193 3.79 -3.61 28.88
C ILE A 193 4.30 -4.74 29.78
N GLN A 194 5.58 -4.73 30.14
CA GLN A 194 6.16 -5.71 31.07
C GLN A 194 5.40 -5.74 32.40
N ALA A 195 5.13 -4.57 32.99
CA ALA A 195 4.40 -4.46 34.25
C ALA A 195 2.94 -4.95 34.15
N HIS A 196 2.27 -4.66 33.03
CA HIS A 196 0.90 -5.14 32.77
C HIS A 196 0.84 -6.68 32.77
N PHE A 197 1.67 -7.32 31.96
CA PHE A 197 1.70 -8.79 31.85
C PHE A 197 2.26 -9.48 33.08
N ALA A 198 3.16 -8.84 33.83
CA ALA A 198 3.55 -9.29 35.16
C ALA A 198 2.35 -9.29 36.14
N GLY A 199 1.47 -8.30 36.04
CA GLY A 199 0.23 -8.21 36.81
C GLY A 199 -0.79 -9.31 36.44
N GLU A 200 -0.91 -9.63 35.16
CA GLU A 200 -1.74 -10.73 34.65
C GLU A 200 -1.17 -12.13 34.99
N GLY A 201 0.11 -12.21 35.37
CA GLY A 201 0.77 -13.46 35.73
C GLY A 201 1.04 -14.37 34.53
N ARG A 202 1.12 -13.82 33.31
CA ARG A 202 1.42 -14.54 32.07
C ARG A 202 2.23 -13.66 31.11
N PRO A 203 3.04 -14.22 30.20
CA PRO A 203 3.61 -13.44 29.12
C PRO A 203 2.51 -12.97 28.14
N PRO A 204 2.74 -11.87 27.39
CA PRO A 204 1.98 -11.59 26.17
C PRO A 204 2.24 -12.66 25.12
N THR A 205 1.25 -12.89 24.27
CA THR A 205 1.50 -13.52 22.96
C THR A 205 2.18 -12.53 22.01
N ASP A 206 2.75 -13.05 20.93
CA ASP A 206 3.20 -12.24 19.80
C ASP A 206 2.11 -11.27 19.30
N ALA A 207 0.90 -11.76 19.02
CA ALA A 207 -0.20 -10.92 18.54
C ALA A 207 -0.58 -9.80 19.52
N GLU A 208 -0.57 -10.06 20.83
CA GLU A 208 -0.86 -9.04 21.84
C GLU A 208 0.23 -7.97 21.90
N LEU A 209 1.51 -8.39 21.84
CA LEU A 209 2.64 -7.46 21.84
C LEU A 209 2.67 -6.61 20.57
N GLU A 210 2.45 -7.21 19.40
CA GLU A 210 2.40 -6.50 18.12
C GLU A 210 1.20 -5.55 18.07
N THR A 211 0.02 -5.94 18.57
CA THR A 211 -1.15 -5.04 18.68
C THR A 211 -0.79 -3.80 19.50
N LEU A 212 -0.21 -3.98 20.69
CA LEU A 212 0.20 -2.86 21.55
C LEU A 212 1.24 -1.97 20.86
N ALA A 213 2.23 -2.57 20.18
CA ALA A 213 3.26 -1.84 19.45
C ALA A 213 2.70 -0.97 18.33
N GLN A 214 1.78 -1.52 17.52
CA GLN A 214 1.12 -0.78 16.44
C GLN A 214 0.22 0.32 17.01
N THR A 215 -0.67 -0.02 17.95
CA THR A 215 -1.61 0.95 18.54
C THR A 215 -0.88 2.08 19.25
N TRP A 216 0.28 1.82 19.88
CA TRP A 216 1.07 2.84 20.57
C TRP A 216 2.13 3.50 19.69
N SER A 217 2.15 3.25 18.38
CA SER A 217 3.09 3.91 17.47
C SER A 217 2.84 5.43 17.35
N GLU A 218 3.83 6.19 16.89
CA GLU A 218 3.64 7.63 16.60
C GLU A 218 2.58 7.84 15.52
N HIS A 219 2.56 6.96 14.51
CA HIS A 219 1.60 6.96 13.42
C HIS A 219 0.15 6.84 13.90
N CYS A 220 -0.14 5.91 14.84
CA CYS A 220 -1.52 5.70 15.31
C CYS A 220 -1.92 6.68 16.42
N VAL A 221 -1.07 6.88 17.45
CA VAL A 221 -1.44 7.72 18.61
C VAL A 221 -1.32 9.22 18.31
N HIS A 222 -0.43 9.60 17.40
CA HIS A 222 -0.04 10.98 17.15
C HIS A 222 0.55 11.65 18.40
N LYS A 223 1.57 11.04 19.03
CA LYS A 223 2.10 11.48 20.33
C LYS A 223 2.64 12.91 20.24
N THR A 224 3.28 13.29 19.13
CA THR A 224 3.77 14.66 18.89
C THR A 224 2.62 15.66 18.89
N PHE A 225 1.49 15.34 18.25
CA PHE A 225 0.33 16.22 18.20
C PHE A 225 -0.39 16.35 19.55
N ARG A 226 -0.25 15.35 20.43
CA ARG A 226 -0.79 15.33 21.80
C ARG A 226 0.20 15.83 22.85
N ALA A 227 1.45 16.08 22.48
CA ALA A 227 2.51 16.43 23.40
C ALA A 227 2.22 17.79 24.07
N ARG A 228 2.53 17.91 25.37
CA ARG A 228 2.50 19.20 26.05
C ARG A 228 3.71 20.03 25.62
N ILE A 229 3.46 21.24 25.12
CA ILE A 229 4.49 22.11 24.52
C ILE A 229 4.82 23.25 25.47
N ASN A 230 6.11 23.37 25.82
CA ASN A 230 6.67 24.56 26.47
C ASN A 230 7.40 25.40 25.41
N LEU A 231 6.76 26.46 24.94
CA LEU A 231 7.26 27.32 23.87
C LEU A 231 7.95 28.55 24.45
N THR A 232 9.25 28.69 24.18
CA THR A 232 10.00 29.93 24.39
C THR A 232 10.12 30.66 23.06
N HIS A 233 9.48 31.82 22.93
CA HIS A 233 9.51 32.65 21.74
C HIS A 233 10.26 33.95 22.02
N THR A 234 11.29 34.23 21.21
CA THR A 234 12.03 35.48 21.23
C THR A 234 11.60 36.32 20.04
N SER A 235 10.95 37.45 20.28
CA SER A 235 10.52 38.38 19.24
C SER A 235 11.70 39.08 18.55
N SER A 236 11.44 39.75 17.43
CA SER A 236 12.46 40.48 16.66
C SER A 236 13.14 41.62 17.44
N ASP A 237 12.47 42.17 18.45
CA ASP A 237 12.98 43.19 19.38
C ASP A 237 13.65 42.59 20.65
N GLY A 238 13.73 41.25 20.73
CA GLY A 238 14.44 40.54 21.78
C GLY A 238 13.62 40.25 23.04
N GLU A 239 12.31 40.48 23.02
CA GLU A 239 11.42 40.09 24.11
C GLU A 239 11.24 38.57 24.14
N VAL A 240 11.47 37.96 25.30
CA VAL A 240 11.32 36.51 25.50
C VAL A 240 10.01 36.24 26.20
N THR A 241 9.16 35.44 25.55
CA THR A 241 7.88 34.96 26.09
C THR A 241 7.94 33.45 26.27
N VAL A 242 7.41 32.96 27.40
CA VAL A 242 7.31 31.52 27.68
C VAL A 242 5.83 31.19 27.82
N SER A 243 5.37 30.18 27.08
CA SER A 243 3.97 29.76 27.06
C SER A 243 3.86 28.24 27.10
N PHE A 244 2.77 27.76 27.71
CA PHE A 244 2.48 26.34 27.86
C PHE A 244 1.21 26.01 27.09
N HIS A 245 1.25 24.96 26.28
CA HIS A 245 0.14 24.51 25.44
C HIS A 245 -0.10 23.02 25.65
N ASP A 246 -1.36 22.61 25.72
CA ASP A 246 -1.75 21.22 25.94
C ASP A 246 -1.77 20.37 24.66
N GLY A 247 -0.94 20.74 23.68
CA GLY A 247 -0.77 20.02 22.40
C GLY A 247 -1.48 20.67 21.22
N LEU A 248 -1.09 20.24 20.02
CA LEU A 248 -1.62 20.77 18.76
C LEU A 248 -3.02 20.24 18.48
N LEU A 249 -3.27 18.95 18.72
CA LEU A 249 -4.58 18.35 18.47
C LEU A 249 -5.67 18.91 19.41
N PRO A 250 -5.43 19.06 20.73
CA PRO A 250 -6.39 19.74 21.61
C PRO A 250 -6.66 21.18 21.19
N ALA A 251 -5.64 21.93 20.75
CA ALA A 251 -5.84 23.30 20.25
C ALA A 251 -6.73 23.33 18.98
N LEU A 252 -6.53 22.39 18.04
CA LEU A 252 -7.39 22.27 16.85
C LEU A 252 -8.84 21.92 17.22
N ARG A 253 -9.02 20.99 18.17
CA ARG A 253 -10.35 20.61 18.68
C ARG A 253 -11.05 21.78 19.36
N GLU A 254 -10.36 22.48 20.26
CA GLU A 254 -10.91 23.65 20.96
C GLU A 254 -11.37 24.73 19.99
N VAL A 255 -10.57 25.06 18.97
CA VAL A 255 -10.97 26.03 17.95
C VAL A 255 -12.19 25.55 17.17
N THR A 256 -12.24 24.27 16.80
CA THR A 256 -13.35 23.70 16.03
C THR A 256 -14.66 23.70 16.85
N GLU A 257 -14.59 23.28 18.11
CA GLU A 257 -15.71 23.29 19.05
C GLU A 257 -16.18 24.71 19.38
N ALA A 258 -15.26 25.67 19.52
CA ALA A 258 -15.59 27.05 19.78
C ALA A 258 -16.27 27.74 18.58
N LEU A 259 -15.91 27.35 17.34
CA LEU A 259 -16.54 27.85 16.14
C LEU A 259 -17.93 27.27 15.91
N ASP A 260 -18.16 26.02 16.33
CA ASP A 260 -19.41 25.25 16.19
C ASP A 260 -20.13 25.53 14.86
N PRO A 261 -19.49 25.26 13.71
CA PRO A 261 -20.07 25.62 12.44
C PRO A 261 -21.32 24.78 12.16
N PRO A 262 -22.47 25.37 11.78
CA PRO A 262 -23.72 24.62 11.59
C PRO A 262 -23.66 23.63 10.42
N TRP A 263 -22.66 23.78 9.54
CA TRP A 263 -22.37 22.90 8.41
C TRP A 263 -21.40 21.77 8.78
N LEU A 264 -20.76 21.78 9.94
CA LEU A 264 -19.88 20.68 10.35
C LEU A 264 -20.74 19.51 10.86
N ARG A 265 -20.49 18.30 10.33
CA ARG A 265 -21.24 17.08 10.70
C ARG A 265 -20.39 16.10 11.49
N SER A 266 -19.14 15.91 11.05
CA SER A 266 -18.17 15.07 11.76
C SER A 266 -16.76 15.63 11.64
N ALA A 267 -16.04 15.62 12.75
CA ALA A 267 -14.62 15.93 12.85
C ALA A 267 -14.01 15.17 14.03
N PHE A 268 -12.78 14.66 13.85
CA PHE A 268 -11.96 14.01 14.88
C PHE A 268 -12.47 12.68 15.46
N VAL A 269 -13.55 12.10 14.92
CA VAL A 269 -14.16 10.86 15.41
C VAL A 269 -14.34 9.78 14.32
N ASP A 270 -14.27 10.17 13.04
CA ASP A 270 -14.45 9.28 11.90
C ASP A 270 -13.22 9.32 10.97
N ASP A 271 -13.13 8.34 10.07
CA ASP A 271 -12.07 8.18 9.06
C ASP A 271 -11.93 9.41 8.14
N ALA A 272 -13.03 10.16 7.92
CA ALA A 272 -13.06 11.37 7.11
C ALA A 272 -13.89 12.49 7.76
N GLY A 273 -13.51 13.75 7.51
CA GLY A 273 -14.31 14.90 7.94
C GLY A 273 -15.56 15.05 7.09
N ILE A 274 -16.72 15.30 7.71
CA ILE A 274 -18.00 15.42 7.01
C ILE A 274 -18.58 16.81 7.21
N VAL A 275 -18.98 17.45 6.11
CA VAL A 275 -19.62 18.77 6.09
C VAL A 275 -20.90 18.77 5.25
N ALA A 276 -21.88 19.58 5.63
CA ALA A 276 -23.09 19.81 4.86
C ALA A 276 -22.76 20.53 3.55
N PHE A 277 -23.29 20.01 2.44
CA PHE A 277 -23.08 20.58 1.12
C PHE A 277 -24.34 21.26 0.57
N ASP A 278 -25.47 20.56 0.61
CA ASP A 278 -26.79 21.10 0.22
C ASP A 278 -27.89 20.58 1.16
N ASP A 279 -29.17 20.80 0.80
CA ASP A 279 -30.33 20.41 1.61
C ASP A 279 -30.51 18.89 1.77
N HIS A 280 -29.78 18.09 1.00
CA HIS A 280 -29.97 16.63 0.89
C HIS A 280 -28.67 15.84 1.10
N HIS A 281 -27.51 16.44 0.84
CA HIS A 281 -26.23 15.76 0.81
C HIS A 281 -25.19 16.42 1.69
N ASP A 282 -24.44 15.57 2.39
CA ASP A 282 -23.17 15.91 2.99
C ASP A 282 -22.02 15.54 2.03
N VAL A 283 -20.84 16.08 2.31
CA VAL A 283 -19.60 15.77 1.62
C VAL A 283 -18.57 15.33 2.64
N ALA A 284 -17.93 14.19 2.35
CA ALA A 284 -16.81 13.65 3.11
C ALA A 284 -15.49 14.05 2.44
N PHE A 285 -14.50 14.44 3.22
CA PHE A 285 -13.18 14.79 2.71
C PHE A 285 -12.07 14.29 3.64
N LYS A 286 -11.06 13.67 3.05
CA LYS A 286 -9.89 13.15 3.74
C LYS A 286 -8.64 13.35 2.90
N VAL A 287 -7.53 13.62 3.59
CA VAL A 287 -6.20 13.75 3.01
C VAL A 287 -5.22 13.02 3.91
N GLU A 288 -4.32 12.24 3.32
CA GLU A 288 -3.24 11.53 3.98
C GLU A 288 -1.92 11.76 3.26
N THR A 289 -0.84 11.22 3.83
CA THR A 289 0.49 11.25 3.23
C THR A 289 1.06 9.85 3.06
N HIS A 290 1.74 9.60 1.96
CA HIS A 290 2.44 8.34 1.71
C HIS A 290 3.91 8.55 1.35
N ASN A 291 4.59 9.36 2.17
CA ASN A 291 5.93 9.89 1.93
C ASN A 291 7.00 8.79 1.87
N HIS A 292 7.21 8.08 2.99
CA HIS A 292 8.27 7.07 3.12
C HIS A 292 8.12 5.92 2.12
N PRO A 293 6.92 5.33 1.92
CA PRO A 293 6.73 4.32 0.89
C PRO A 293 7.05 4.87 -0.50
N SER A 294 6.64 6.11 -0.81
CA SER A 294 6.90 6.72 -2.12
C SER A 294 8.38 7.11 -2.34
N ALA A 295 9.17 7.26 -1.27
CA ALA A 295 10.61 7.48 -1.37
C ALA A 295 11.36 6.21 -1.83
N LEU A 296 10.85 5.05 -1.39
CA LEU A 296 11.45 3.73 -1.61
C LEU A 296 10.91 3.07 -2.88
N GLU A 297 9.59 3.11 -3.04
CA GLU A 297 8.84 2.55 -4.16
C GLU A 297 7.77 3.55 -4.60
N PRO A 298 8.13 4.48 -5.51
CA PRO A 298 7.29 5.63 -5.83
C PRO A 298 5.93 5.27 -6.44
N PHE A 299 5.83 4.19 -7.22
CA PHE A 299 4.57 3.82 -7.86
C PHE A 299 3.59 3.25 -6.84
N GLY A 300 3.94 2.15 -6.18
CA GLY A 300 3.12 1.46 -5.18
C GLY A 300 2.87 2.31 -3.96
N GLY A 301 3.85 3.11 -3.53
CA GLY A 301 3.69 4.10 -2.48
C GLY A 301 2.57 5.08 -2.79
N ALA A 302 2.58 5.74 -3.95
CA ALA A 302 1.51 6.69 -4.28
C ALA A 302 0.18 6.01 -4.64
N ASN A 303 0.24 4.84 -5.27
CA ASN A 303 -0.91 4.02 -5.66
C ASN A 303 -1.73 3.61 -4.42
N THR A 304 -1.06 3.11 -3.37
CA THR A 304 -1.71 2.72 -2.11
C THR A 304 -2.14 3.93 -1.27
N GLY A 305 -1.44 5.06 -1.36
CA GLY A 305 -1.86 6.32 -0.76
C GLY A 305 -3.22 6.81 -1.30
N VAL A 306 -3.47 6.70 -2.61
CA VAL A 306 -4.79 7.00 -3.19
C VAL A 306 -5.85 6.01 -2.72
N GLY A 307 -5.52 4.71 -2.69
CA GLY A 307 -6.44 3.70 -2.17
C GLY A 307 -6.82 3.93 -0.71
N GLY A 308 -5.86 4.28 0.16
CA GLY A 308 -6.12 4.60 1.57
C GLY A 308 -7.18 5.68 1.75
N VAL A 309 -6.98 6.84 1.12
CA VAL A 309 -7.95 7.95 1.24
C VAL A 309 -9.30 7.68 0.58
N VAL A 310 -9.35 6.85 -0.46
CA VAL A 310 -10.62 6.39 -1.02
C VAL A 310 -11.32 5.46 -0.03
N ARG A 311 -10.57 4.58 0.64
CA ARG A 311 -11.08 3.71 1.71
C ARG A 311 -11.60 4.48 2.91
N ASP A 312 -10.93 5.55 3.33
CA ASP A 312 -11.46 6.45 4.37
C ASP A 312 -12.83 7.04 4.00
N VAL A 313 -12.98 7.47 2.74
CA VAL A 313 -14.23 8.07 2.25
C VAL A 313 -15.37 7.04 2.20
N ILE A 314 -15.10 5.80 1.79
CA ILE A 314 -16.10 4.71 1.90
C ILE A 314 -16.28 4.24 3.34
N GLY A 315 -15.29 4.42 4.21
CA GLY A 315 -15.32 4.17 5.66
C GLY A 315 -16.31 5.07 6.38
N VAL A 316 -16.56 6.27 5.86
CA VAL A 316 -17.71 7.10 6.27
C VAL A 316 -18.96 6.89 5.41
N SER A 317 -19.04 5.76 4.72
CA SER A 317 -20.16 5.38 3.85
C SER A 317 -20.47 6.38 2.73
N ALA A 318 -19.51 7.22 2.33
CA ALA A 318 -19.67 8.17 1.25
C ALA A 318 -19.24 7.56 -0.09
N ARG A 319 -19.89 7.96 -1.18
CA ARG A 319 -19.46 7.57 -2.53
C ARG A 319 -18.32 8.49 -2.96
N PRO A 320 -17.10 7.98 -3.20
CA PRO A 320 -16.00 8.79 -3.71
C PRO A 320 -16.36 9.33 -5.11
N ILE A 321 -16.04 10.61 -5.36
CA ILE A 321 -16.35 11.30 -6.61
C ILE A 321 -15.13 11.99 -7.25
N ALA A 322 -14.08 12.25 -6.47
CA ALA A 322 -12.87 12.88 -6.96
C ALA A 322 -11.68 12.65 -6.01
N CYS A 323 -10.47 12.77 -6.55
CA CYS A 323 -9.22 12.80 -5.81
C CYS A 323 -8.53 14.18 -5.92
N THR A 324 -7.57 14.44 -5.03
CA THR A 324 -6.67 15.60 -5.06
C THR A 324 -5.28 15.18 -4.61
N ASP A 325 -4.24 15.91 -5.02
CA ASP A 325 -2.88 15.63 -4.58
C ASP A 325 -2.04 16.89 -4.28
N VAL A 326 -1.11 16.79 -3.35
CA VAL A 326 -0.04 17.80 -3.20
C VAL A 326 1.29 17.08 -3.18
N LEU A 327 2.13 17.39 -4.16
CA LEU A 327 3.35 16.64 -4.45
C LEU A 327 4.57 17.55 -4.29
N CYS A 328 5.50 17.15 -3.44
CA CYS A 328 6.77 17.85 -3.22
C CYS A 328 7.94 16.93 -3.57
N PHE A 329 8.79 17.36 -4.50
CA PHE A 329 9.93 16.59 -5.00
C PHE A 329 11.24 17.37 -4.89
N GLY A 330 12.36 16.65 -4.86
CA GLY A 330 13.68 17.25 -5.11
C GLY A 330 13.80 17.79 -6.54
N PRO A 331 14.77 18.67 -6.84
CA PRO A 331 14.98 19.22 -8.18
C PRO A 331 15.13 18.11 -9.24
N ALA A 332 14.39 18.22 -10.34
CA ALA A 332 14.41 17.21 -11.39
C ALA A 332 15.76 17.19 -12.14
N ASP A 333 16.49 18.28 -12.16
CA ASP A 333 17.80 18.44 -12.80
C ASP A 333 18.99 18.22 -11.85
N LEU A 334 18.76 17.65 -10.66
CA LEU A 334 19.81 17.31 -9.71
C LEU A 334 20.87 16.40 -10.38
N PRO A 335 22.17 16.75 -10.32
CA PRO A 335 23.23 15.89 -10.83
C PRO A 335 23.32 14.55 -10.09
N ASP A 336 23.63 13.47 -10.80
CA ASP A 336 23.70 12.12 -10.21
C ASP A 336 24.80 11.99 -9.15
N ASP A 337 25.87 12.77 -9.24
CA ASP A 337 26.98 12.80 -8.29
C ASP A 337 26.65 13.57 -7.00
N GLU A 338 25.56 14.33 -6.98
CA GLU A 338 25.03 15.01 -5.78
C GLU A 338 23.96 14.19 -5.04
N LEU A 339 23.51 13.05 -5.62
CA LEU A 339 22.51 12.18 -5.00
C LEU A 339 23.07 11.47 -3.76
N PRO A 340 22.39 11.54 -2.60
CA PRO A 340 22.75 10.76 -1.44
C PRO A 340 22.69 9.25 -1.73
N THR A 341 23.61 8.49 -1.16
CA THR A 341 23.63 7.03 -1.29
C THR A 341 22.32 6.42 -0.80
N GLY A 342 21.70 5.58 -1.65
CA GLY A 342 20.45 4.89 -1.33
C GLY A 342 19.17 5.66 -1.66
N VAL A 343 19.27 6.91 -2.13
CA VAL A 343 18.13 7.73 -2.52
C VAL A 343 17.84 7.59 -4.01
N LEU A 344 16.56 7.42 -4.37
CA LEU A 344 16.13 7.45 -5.76
C LEU A 344 16.19 8.87 -6.32
N HIS A 345 16.60 9.00 -7.59
CA HIS A 345 16.61 10.32 -8.23
C HIS A 345 15.20 10.95 -8.21
N PRO A 346 15.05 12.24 -7.86
CA PRO A 346 13.75 12.92 -7.87
C PRO A 346 12.90 12.79 -9.15
N ARG A 347 13.51 12.61 -10.33
CA ARG A 347 12.79 12.32 -11.59
C ARG A 347 12.07 10.98 -11.53
N ARG A 348 12.76 9.94 -11.05
CA ARG A 348 12.19 8.59 -10.88
C ARG A 348 11.07 8.61 -9.85
N ILE A 349 11.26 9.33 -8.74
CA ILE A 349 10.22 9.50 -7.71
C ILE A 349 8.98 10.16 -8.32
N ARG A 350 9.14 11.31 -8.97
CA ARG A 350 8.04 12.03 -9.63
C ARG A 350 7.28 11.13 -10.61
N ASP A 351 7.99 10.48 -11.52
CA ASP A 351 7.37 9.69 -12.59
C ASP A 351 6.61 8.49 -12.03
N GLY A 352 7.18 7.80 -11.03
CA GLY A 352 6.49 6.71 -10.37
C GLY A 352 5.28 7.17 -9.54
N VAL A 353 5.40 8.27 -8.77
CA VAL A 353 4.28 8.82 -7.99
C VAL A 353 3.11 9.21 -8.89
N VAL A 354 3.37 9.96 -9.96
CA VAL A 354 2.32 10.39 -10.90
C VAL A 354 1.67 9.18 -11.59
N ALA A 355 2.47 8.19 -11.99
CA ALA A 355 1.95 6.95 -12.57
C ALA A 355 1.11 6.16 -11.56
N GLY A 356 1.54 6.08 -10.29
CA GLY A 356 0.83 5.38 -9.21
C GLY A 356 -0.53 5.98 -8.90
N ILE A 357 -0.58 7.31 -8.75
CA ILE A 357 -1.83 8.08 -8.54
C ILE A 357 -2.77 7.88 -9.72
N GLY A 358 -2.24 8.05 -10.94
CA GLY A 358 -3.01 7.89 -12.17
C GLY A 358 -3.57 6.48 -12.32
N ASP A 359 -2.77 5.45 -12.04
CA ASP A 359 -3.18 4.05 -12.16
C ASP A 359 -4.38 3.72 -11.24
N TYR A 360 -4.28 4.07 -9.96
CA TYR A 360 -5.34 3.77 -8.98
C TYR A 360 -6.62 4.56 -9.28
N GLY A 361 -6.51 5.89 -9.42
CA GLY A 361 -7.64 6.77 -9.69
C GLY A 361 -8.36 6.40 -10.99
N ASN A 362 -7.63 6.13 -12.07
CA ASN A 362 -8.22 5.76 -13.36
C ASN A 362 -8.98 4.44 -13.29
N LYS A 363 -8.43 3.41 -12.62
CA LYS A 363 -9.08 2.11 -12.46
C LYS A 363 -10.35 2.17 -11.60
N LEU A 364 -10.37 3.07 -10.60
CA LEU A 364 -11.58 3.37 -9.83
C LEU A 364 -12.61 4.21 -10.61
N GLY A 365 -12.16 4.93 -11.64
CA GLY A 365 -12.95 5.92 -12.36
C GLY A 365 -13.12 7.23 -11.59
N LEU A 366 -12.12 7.60 -10.78
CA LEU A 366 -12.09 8.83 -9.98
C LEU A 366 -11.12 9.84 -10.61
N PRO A 367 -11.58 11.04 -11.01
CA PRO A 367 -10.69 12.08 -11.53
C PRO A 367 -9.91 12.73 -10.39
N THR A 368 -8.60 12.95 -10.59
CA THR A 368 -7.82 13.89 -9.77
C THR A 368 -8.12 15.31 -10.27
N VAL A 369 -8.89 16.09 -9.50
CA VAL A 369 -9.50 17.36 -9.96
C VAL A 369 -8.75 18.61 -9.51
N ASN A 370 -7.85 18.49 -8.54
CA ASN A 370 -7.08 19.59 -7.98
C ASN A 370 -5.73 19.08 -7.48
N GLY A 371 -4.77 19.98 -7.32
CA GLY A 371 -3.52 19.69 -6.67
C GLY A 371 -2.46 20.78 -6.78
N SER A 372 -1.26 20.46 -6.30
CA SER A 372 -0.09 21.34 -6.39
C SER A 372 1.20 20.53 -6.51
N VAL A 373 2.18 21.06 -7.24
CA VAL A 373 3.53 20.48 -7.34
C VAL A 373 4.57 21.51 -6.91
N LEU A 374 5.42 21.13 -5.95
CA LEU A 374 6.54 21.93 -5.45
C LEU A 374 7.86 21.19 -5.67
N TYR A 375 8.89 21.93 -6.10
CA TYR A 375 10.25 21.43 -6.19
C TYR A 375 11.15 22.18 -5.21
N ASP A 376 11.83 21.47 -4.31
CA ASP A 376 12.77 22.05 -3.34
C ASP A 376 13.88 21.04 -3.00
N PRO A 377 15.15 21.46 -2.87
CA PRO A 377 16.25 20.58 -2.44
C PRO A 377 16.01 19.83 -1.12
N GLY A 378 15.17 20.37 -0.22
CA GLY A 378 14.79 19.71 1.02
C GLY A 378 14.03 18.39 0.85
N TYR A 379 13.47 18.13 -0.34
CA TYR A 379 12.69 16.91 -0.64
C TYR A 379 13.46 15.87 -1.45
N VAL A 380 14.79 15.97 -1.56
CA VAL A 380 15.61 14.99 -2.31
C VAL A 380 15.56 13.61 -1.66
N GLY A 381 15.74 13.53 -0.34
CA GLY A 381 15.77 12.26 0.39
C GLY A 381 14.39 11.71 0.75
N ASN A 382 13.39 12.59 0.90
CA ASN A 382 12.04 12.22 1.27
C ASN A 382 11.04 13.15 0.55
N PRO A 383 10.29 12.67 -0.45
CA PRO A 383 9.24 13.46 -1.09
C PRO A 383 8.06 13.66 -0.13
N LEU A 384 7.23 14.66 -0.39
CA LEU A 384 5.89 14.71 0.22
C LEU A 384 4.87 14.31 -0.83
N VAL A 385 4.08 13.28 -0.52
CA VAL A 385 3.04 12.74 -1.40
C VAL A 385 1.74 12.77 -0.61
N TYR A 386 1.02 13.88 -0.72
CA TYR A 386 -0.32 14.00 -0.16
C TYR A 386 -1.32 13.44 -1.18
N CYS A 387 -2.14 12.50 -0.73
CA CYS A 387 -3.27 11.98 -1.48
C CYS A 387 -4.55 12.40 -0.74
N GLY A 388 -5.59 12.80 -1.46
CA GLY A 388 -6.87 13.12 -0.87
C GLY A 388 -8.03 12.64 -1.71
N ALA A 389 -9.16 12.39 -1.06
CA ALA A 389 -10.40 11.96 -1.69
C ALA A 389 -11.59 12.77 -1.17
N LEU A 390 -12.54 13.00 -2.08
CA LEU A 390 -13.81 13.67 -1.83
C LEU A 390 -14.93 12.67 -2.12
N GLY A 391 -15.89 12.56 -1.20
CA GLY A 391 -17.09 11.75 -1.37
C GLY A 391 -18.38 12.48 -1.04
N ILE A 392 -19.49 11.93 -1.49
CA ILE A 392 -20.84 12.46 -1.26
C ILE A 392 -21.74 11.39 -0.64
N LEU A 393 -22.60 11.80 0.29
CA LEU A 393 -23.57 10.93 0.93
C LEU A 393 -24.86 11.68 1.30
N PRO A 394 -26.02 11.00 1.36
CA PRO A 394 -27.23 11.61 1.91
C PRO A 394 -27.02 12.04 3.36
N HIS A 395 -27.68 13.12 3.77
CA HIS A 395 -27.61 13.63 5.14
C HIS A 395 -27.86 12.54 6.20
N GLY A 396 -26.92 12.41 7.15
CA GLY A 396 -27.03 11.51 8.28
C GLY A 396 -27.17 10.02 7.90
N SER A 397 -26.68 9.62 6.73
CA SER A 397 -26.77 8.24 6.25
C SER A 397 -25.60 7.34 6.67
N HIS A 398 -24.53 7.90 7.24
CA HIS A 398 -23.40 7.14 7.77
C HIS A 398 -23.76 6.53 9.14
N PRO A 399 -23.79 5.19 9.27
CA PRO A 399 -24.06 4.55 10.55
C PRO A 399 -22.76 4.37 11.36
N THR A 400 -22.82 4.67 12.65
CA THR A 400 -21.66 4.74 13.56
C THR A 400 -21.87 4.01 14.89
N GLU A 401 -22.90 3.17 14.99
CA GLU A 401 -23.34 2.57 16.26
C GLU A 401 -23.22 1.04 16.21
N PRO A 402 -22.02 0.45 16.43
CA PRO A 402 -21.88 -1.00 16.51
C PRO A 402 -22.75 -1.57 17.65
N GLN A 403 -23.29 -2.78 17.48
CA GLN A 403 -24.21 -3.40 18.45
C GLN A 403 -23.75 -4.76 18.94
N VAL A 404 -24.07 -5.08 20.20
CA VAL A 404 -23.88 -6.43 20.74
C VAL A 404 -24.64 -7.44 19.89
N GLY A 405 -23.92 -8.43 19.37
CA GLY A 405 -24.48 -9.49 18.52
C GLY A 405 -24.25 -9.28 17.02
N ASP A 406 -23.71 -8.14 16.61
CA ASP A 406 -23.25 -7.91 15.25
C ASP A 406 -22.20 -8.94 14.81
N ARG A 407 -22.06 -9.10 13.50
CA ARG A 407 -21.01 -9.93 12.90
C ARG A 407 -19.96 -9.00 12.31
N ILE A 408 -18.69 -9.31 12.57
CA ILE A 408 -17.56 -8.63 11.95
C ILE A 408 -17.39 -9.21 10.55
N ILE A 409 -17.37 -8.34 9.54
CA ILE A 409 -17.24 -8.73 8.14
C ILE A 409 -16.10 -7.90 7.55
N SER A 410 -15.04 -8.57 7.11
CA SER A 410 -14.01 -7.96 6.28
C SER A 410 -14.46 -8.00 4.81
N LEU A 411 -14.41 -6.85 4.14
CA LEU A 411 -14.73 -6.70 2.72
C LEU A 411 -13.48 -6.27 1.96
N GLY A 412 -13.00 -7.09 1.03
CA GLY A 412 -11.85 -6.72 0.21
C GLY A 412 -11.02 -7.91 -0.27
N GLY A 413 -9.72 -7.65 -0.43
CA GLY A 413 -8.73 -8.63 -0.85
C GLY A 413 -8.41 -9.69 0.22
N ARG A 414 -7.63 -10.69 -0.19
CA ARG A 414 -7.08 -11.69 0.73
C ARG A 414 -5.96 -11.06 1.58
N VAL A 415 -5.71 -11.60 2.77
CA VAL A 415 -4.67 -11.15 3.71
C VAL A 415 -3.31 -11.79 3.39
N GLY A 416 -2.25 -10.98 3.41
CA GLY A 416 -0.86 -11.38 3.22
C GLY A 416 0.06 -10.59 4.15
N ARG A 417 1.37 -10.83 4.11
CA ARG A 417 2.39 -10.06 4.88
C ARG A 417 2.65 -8.66 4.32
N ASP A 418 1.72 -8.12 3.56
CA ASP A 418 1.85 -6.83 2.92
C ASP A 418 1.65 -5.71 3.96
N GLY A 419 2.68 -4.92 4.21
CA GLY A 419 2.63 -3.81 5.16
C GLY A 419 2.78 -4.20 6.63
N ILE A 420 3.25 -5.41 6.95
CA ILE A 420 3.62 -5.77 8.33
C ILE A 420 4.68 -4.79 8.83
N HIS A 421 4.48 -4.29 10.05
CA HIS A 421 5.27 -3.21 10.66
C HIS A 421 5.20 -1.87 9.91
N GLY A 422 4.21 -1.63 9.05
CA GLY A 422 4.07 -0.37 8.31
C GLY A 422 3.98 0.86 9.22
N ALA A 423 3.15 0.82 10.27
CA ALA A 423 2.98 1.94 11.19
C ALA A 423 4.23 2.16 12.08
N THR A 424 4.81 1.08 12.60
CA THR A 424 6.04 1.14 13.41
C THR A 424 7.26 1.55 12.59
N PHE A 425 7.37 1.14 11.32
CA PHE A 425 8.41 1.53 10.38
C PHE A 425 8.29 3.00 9.96
N SER A 426 7.09 3.47 9.63
CA SER A 426 6.85 4.88 9.30
C SER A 426 7.15 5.83 10.47
N SER A 427 7.15 5.31 11.70
CA SER A 427 7.50 6.02 12.93
C SER A 427 9.01 6.05 13.21
N ALA A 428 9.83 5.31 12.46
CA ALA A 428 11.28 5.24 12.63
C ALA A 428 12.03 6.20 11.68
N GLY A 429 13.21 6.68 12.10
CA GLY A 429 14.08 7.51 11.23
C GLY A 429 14.78 6.68 10.16
N MET A 430 14.98 7.25 8.96
CA MET A 430 15.71 6.57 7.87
C MET A 430 17.21 6.45 8.18
N ASP A 431 17.73 5.22 8.17
CA ASP A 431 19.16 4.94 8.07
C ASP A 431 19.49 3.99 6.88
N ALA A 432 20.77 3.86 6.56
CA ALA A 432 21.21 3.02 5.44
C ALA A 432 20.96 1.50 5.65
N SER A 433 20.67 1.07 6.88
CA SER A 433 20.37 -0.33 7.23
C SER A 433 18.88 -0.65 7.16
N THR A 434 18.00 0.35 7.17
CA THR A 434 16.55 0.16 7.00
C THR A 434 16.15 -0.36 5.62
N VAL A 435 16.99 -0.21 4.58
CA VAL A 435 16.69 -0.59 3.19
C VAL A 435 16.51 -2.11 3.00
N ASP A 436 17.21 -2.93 3.79
CA ASP A 436 17.15 -4.40 3.66
C ASP A 436 15.86 -5.01 4.22
N HIS A 437 15.08 -4.26 5.00
CA HIS A 437 13.80 -4.70 5.59
C HIS A 437 12.54 -4.16 4.87
N VAL A 438 12.73 -3.38 3.80
CA VAL A 438 11.68 -2.62 3.08
C VAL A 438 10.70 -3.49 2.33
N GLY A 439 11.10 -4.70 1.89
CA GLY A 439 10.27 -5.59 1.07
C GLY A 439 8.88 -5.85 1.64
N SER A 440 8.77 -5.95 2.96
CA SER A 440 7.48 -6.18 3.65
C SER A 440 6.61 -4.94 3.78
N ALA A 441 7.16 -3.73 3.69
CA ALA A 441 6.43 -2.47 3.91
C ALA A 441 5.72 -1.96 2.65
N VAL A 442 6.09 -2.44 1.46
CA VAL A 442 5.49 -1.96 0.20
C VAL A 442 4.27 -2.79 -0.15
N GLN A 443 3.09 -2.19 0.01
CA GLN A 443 1.81 -2.79 -0.37
C GLN A 443 1.57 -2.66 -1.87
N ILE A 444 0.99 -3.69 -2.48
CA ILE A 444 0.51 -3.67 -3.86
C ILE A 444 -0.99 -3.35 -3.84
N GLY A 445 -1.37 -2.24 -4.48
CA GLY A 445 -2.74 -1.77 -4.53
C GLY A 445 -3.65 -2.66 -5.38
N ASP A 446 -4.93 -2.74 -4.99
CA ASP A 446 -5.97 -3.51 -5.67
C ASP A 446 -7.22 -2.66 -6.01
N PRO A 447 -7.11 -1.71 -6.95
CA PRO A 447 -8.18 -0.77 -7.26
C PRO A 447 -9.41 -1.45 -7.86
N ILE A 448 -9.27 -2.61 -8.50
CA ILE A 448 -10.40 -3.29 -9.14
C ILE A 448 -11.32 -3.92 -8.09
N THR A 449 -10.78 -4.52 -7.03
CA THR A 449 -11.57 -4.97 -5.88
C THR A 449 -12.20 -3.78 -5.16
N GLU A 450 -11.42 -2.72 -4.92
CA GLU A 450 -11.91 -1.53 -4.22
C GLU A 450 -13.02 -0.81 -4.99
N LYS A 451 -12.97 -0.80 -6.34
CA LYS A 451 -14.08 -0.35 -7.17
C LYS A 451 -15.36 -1.14 -6.90
N GLY A 452 -15.25 -2.45 -6.72
CA GLY A 452 -16.38 -3.29 -6.31
C GLY A 452 -16.94 -2.88 -4.94
N LEU A 453 -16.07 -2.55 -3.99
CA LEU A 453 -16.46 -2.11 -2.65
C LEU A 453 -17.26 -0.80 -2.69
N ILE A 454 -16.85 0.18 -3.50
CA ILE A 454 -17.62 1.43 -3.70
C ILE A 454 -19.07 1.13 -4.06
N GLU A 455 -19.29 0.20 -4.99
CA GLU A 455 -20.65 -0.13 -5.47
C GLU A 455 -21.45 -0.97 -4.45
N VAL A 456 -20.79 -1.77 -3.60
CA VAL A 456 -21.44 -2.60 -2.58
C VAL A 456 -21.80 -1.78 -1.35
N ILE A 457 -20.88 -0.98 -0.83
CA ILE A 457 -21.04 -0.22 0.41
C ILE A 457 -22.17 0.80 0.28
N GLU A 458 -22.23 1.54 -0.83
CA GLU A 458 -23.32 2.50 -1.08
C GLU A 458 -24.70 1.83 -1.01
N ARG A 459 -24.85 0.67 -1.66
CA ARG A 459 -26.11 -0.09 -1.65
C ARG A 459 -26.41 -0.70 -0.29
N ALA A 460 -25.39 -1.17 0.42
CA ALA A 460 -25.52 -1.76 1.74
C ALA A 460 -25.93 -0.71 2.78
N ARG A 461 -25.39 0.51 2.69
CA ARG A 461 -25.78 1.69 3.48
C ARG A 461 -27.26 2.00 3.28
N ASP A 462 -27.68 2.15 2.02
CA ASP A 462 -29.06 2.54 1.69
C ASP A 462 -30.07 1.46 2.10
N ALA A 463 -29.66 0.18 2.05
CA ALA A 463 -30.43 -0.95 2.53
C ALA A 463 -30.32 -1.19 4.06
N ARG A 464 -29.48 -0.42 4.77
CA ARG A 464 -29.22 -0.52 6.21
C ARG A 464 -28.79 -1.93 6.65
N LEU A 465 -27.76 -2.47 5.97
CA LEU A 465 -27.27 -3.83 6.19
C LEU A 465 -26.14 -3.95 7.23
N TYR A 466 -25.65 -2.82 7.74
CA TYR A 466 -24.61 -2.76 8.77
C TYR A 466 -24.89 -1.58 9.72
N ASN A 467 -24.37 -1.67 10.95
CA ASN A 467 -24.56 -0.64 11.98
C ASN A 467 -23.33 0.27 12.18
N ALA A 468 -22.16 -0.17 11.70
CA ALA A 468 -20.92 0.60 11.68
C ALA A 468 -20.00 0.06 10.57
N ILE A 469 -19.09 0.89 10.10
CA ILE A 469 -18.05 0.56 9.12
C ILE A 469 -16.85 1.47 9.38
N THR A 470 -15.65 0.97 9.13
CA THR A 470 -14.39 1.72 9.13
C THR A 470 -13.48 1.15 8.05
N ASP A 471 -12.44 1.90 7.69
CA ASP A 471 -11.39 1.40 6.82
C ASP A 471 -10.49 0.35 7.52
N CYS A 472 -9.63 -0.31 6.74
CA CYS A 472 -8.65 -1.26 7.28
C CYS A 472 -7.27 -0.86 6.76
N GLY A 473 -6.66 0.11 7.46
CA GLY A 473 -5.35 0.68 7.15
C GLY A 473 -4.22 0.17 8.04
N ALA A 474 -3.50 1.11 8.66
CA ALA A 474 -2.39 0.81 9.56
C ALA A 474 -2.84 -0.05 10.75
N GLY A 475 -2.08 -1.09 11.08
CA GLY A 475 -2.44 -2.04 12.14
C GLY A 475 -3.47 -3.10 11.74
N GLY A 476 -4.01 -3.07 10.52
CA GLY A 476 -4.84 -4.16 9.98
C GLY A 476 -6.11 -4.42 10.79
N PHE A 477 -6.40 -5.70 11.08
CA PHE A 477 -7.56 -6.07 11.86
C PHE A 477 -7.39 -5.70 13.34
N SER A 478 -6.16 -5.71 13.84
CA SER A 478 -5.88 -5.29 15.23
C SER A 478 -6.35 -3.86 15.53
N SER A 479 -6.21 -2.93 14.57
CA SER A 479 -6.74 -1.56 14.70
C SER A 479 -8.23 -1.52 14.37
N SER A 480 -8.61 -1.88 13.14
CA SER A 480 -9.98 -1.68 12.65
C SER A 480 -11.04 -2.40 13.50
N VAL A 481 -10.79 -3.67 13.85
CA VAL A 481 -11.72 -4.43 14.71
C VAL A 481 -11.64 -3.97 16.17
N GLY A 482 -10.44 -3.60 16.64
CA GLY A 482 -10.23 -3.08 17.99
C GLY A 482 -10.99 -1.76 18.21
N GLU A 483 -10.89 -0.82 17.27
CA GLU A 483 -11.53 0.49 17.29
C GLU A 483 -13.06 0.38 17.21
N MET A 484 -13.60 -0.40 16.26
CA MET A 484 -15.04 -0.66 16.19
C MET A 484 -15.59 -1.38 17.44
N GLY A 485 -14.73 -2.12 18.13
CA GLY A 485 -15.07 -2.96 19.27
C GLY A 485 -14.78 -2.35 20.64
N GLU A 486 -14.26 -1.12 20.72
CA GLU A 486 -13.62 -0.61 21.95
C GLU A 486 -14.52 -0.65 23.19
N ASP A 487 -15.81 -0.36 23.01
CA ASP A 487 -16.81 -0.30 24.09
C ASP A 487 -17.56 -1.63 24.30
N LEU A 488 -17.50 -2.55 23.34
CA LEU A 488 -18.32 -3.78 23.32
C LEU A 488 -17.51 -5.06 23.58
N GLY A 489 -16.23 -5.06 23.21
CA GLY A 489 -15.41 -6.24 23.05
C GLY A 489 -15.72 -7.02 21.77
N VAL A 490 -14.75 -7.81 21.31
CA VAL A 490 -14.84 -8.59 20.06
C VAL A 490 -14.29 -10.00 20.24
N GLU A 491 -14.85 -10.95 19.51
CA GLU A 491 -14.32 -12.30 19.35
C GLU A 491 -14.09 -12.56 17.85
N VAL A 492 -12.86 -12.89 17.48
CA VAL A 492 -12.45 -13.06 16.07
C VAL A 492 -11.86 -14.45 15.87
N ASP A 493 -12.36 -15.15 14.86
CA ASP A 493 -11.78 -16.39 14.37
C ASP A 493 -10.87 -16.09 13.17
N LEU A 494 -9.55 -16.09 13.39
CA LEU A 494 -8.58 -15.83 12.33
C LEU A 494 -8.48 -16.98 11.31
N SER A 495 -8.97 -18.17 11.64
CA SER A 495 -8.86 -19.35 10.76
C SER A 495 -9.75 -19.27 9.51
N VAL A 496 -10.76 -18.38 9.54
CA VAL A 496 -11.67 -18.16 8.40
C VAL A 496 -11.22 -17.01 7.50
N VAL A 497 -10.14 -16.30 7.85
CA VAL A 497 -9.63 -15.17 7.07
C VAL A 497 -9.06 -15.69 5.74
N PRO A 498 -9.50 -15.17 4.57
CA PRO A 498 -8.96 -15.56 3.29
C PRO A 498 -7.50 -15.11 3.15
N LEU A 499 -6.56 -16.04 3.06
CA LEU A 499 -5.13 -15.75 2.94
C LEU A 499 -4.64 -15.77 1.48
N LYS A 500 -3.59 -14.99 1.18
CA LYS A 500 -2.90 -14.96 -0.12
C LYS A 500 -2.00 -16.19 -0.31
N TYR A 501 -1.29 -16.61 0.73
CA TYR A 501 -0.32 -17.71 0.68
C TYR A 501 -0.24 -18.45 2.03
N PRO A 502 0.31 -19.67 2.07
CA PRO A 502 0.44 -20.43 3.30
C PRO A 502 1.48 -19.84 4.25
N GLY A 503 1.33 -20.20 5.52
CA GLY A 503 2.32 -20.01 6.57
C GLY A 503 2.26 -18.65 7.26
N LEU A 504 1.22 -17.82 7.05
CA LEU A 504 1.00 -16.66 7.90
C LEU A 504 0.67 -17.13 9.31
N GLN A 505 1.38 -16.59 10.29
CA GLN A 505 1.11 -16.79 11.71
C GLN A 505 -0.08 -15.94 12.15
N PRO A 506 -0.74 -16.25 13.27
CA PRO A 506 -1.93 -15.51 13.71
C PRO A 506 -1.67 -14.01 13.89
N TRP A 507 -0.51 -13.61 14.38
CA TRP A 507 -0.12 -12.19 14.51
C TRP A 507 0.13 -11.51 13.15
N GLU A 508 0.46 -12.26 12.09
CA GLU A 508 0.62 -11.73 10.72
C GLU A 508 -0.73 -11.60 10.00
N ILE A 509 -1.75 -12.33 10.46
CA ILE A 509 -3.12 -12.27 9.93
C ILE A 509 -3.92 -11.14 10.59
N TRP A 510 -3.65 -10.89 11.87
CA TRP A 510 -4.29 -9.89 12.72
C TRP A 510 -3.74 -8.49 12.46
#